data_AF-A0A438JBL1-F1
#
_entry.id   AF-A0A438JBL1-F1
#
_cell.length_a   1.000
_cell.length_b   1.000
_cell.length_c   1.000
_cell.angle_alpha   90.00
_cell.angle_beta   90.00
_cell.angle_gamma   90.00
#
_symmetry.space_group_name_H-M   'P 1'
#
loop_
_entity.id
_entity.type
_entity.pdbx_description
1 polymer ?
#
loop_
_entity_poly.entity_id
_entity_poly.type
_entity_poly.pdbx_seq_one_letter_code
_entity_poly.pdbx_strand_id
1 'polypeptide(L)' 'MDSAIKPKTRVAFVLIDEVGDVSLPRLGDKTPPEAAKIPNLDAIASAGINGLLDPVEVGLGCGSDTAHLSLLGYDL' A
#
# COMPACT_ATOMS: atom_id res chain seq x y z
N MET A 1 11.62 -33.83 -25.48
CA MET A 1 11.99 -32.41 -25.59
C MET A 1 11.30 -31.71 -24.44
N ASP A 2 11.94 -31.71 -23.28
CA ASP A 2 11.37 -31.18 -22.05
C ASP A 2 11.58 -29.67 -22.03
N SER A 3 10.49 -28.91 -22.17
CA SER A 3 10.52 -27.48 -21.83
C SER A 3 10.60 -27.37 -20.31
N ALA A 4 11.76 -26.94 -19.81
CA ALA A 4 11.93 -26.69 -18.39
C ALA A 4 10.88 -25.68 -17.91
N ILE A 5 10.02 -26.09 -16.97
CA ILE A 5 8.99 -25.23 -16.38
C ILE A 5 9.70 -24.09 -15.66
N LYS A 6 9.59 -22.87 -16.20
CA LYS A 6 10.16 -21.68 -15.57
C LYS A 6 9.42 -21.45 -14.25
N PRO A 7 10.13 -21.33 -13.10
CA PRO A 7 9.48 -21.09 -11.83
C PRO A 7 8.70 -19.77 -11.90
N LYS A 8 7.43 -19.80 -11.47
CA LYS A 8 6.59 -18.60 -11.41
C LYS A 8 7.17 -17.63 -10.39
N THR A 9 7.23 -16.35 -10.75
CA THR A 9 7.51 -15.28 -9.81
C THR A 9 6.45 -15.31 -8.71
N ARG A 10 6.90 -15.33 -7.46
CA ARG A 10 6.01 -15.24 -6.29
C ARG A 10 5.83 -13.77 -5.94
N VAL A 11 4.61 -13.40 -5.56
CA VAL A 11 4.27 -12.04 -5.13
C VAL A 11 3.78 -12.13 -3.69
N ALA A 12 4.30 -11.25 -2.83
CA ALA A 12 3.74 -10.99 -1.52
C ALA A 12 3.04 -9.63 -1.58
N PHE A 13 1.72 -9.61 -1.41
CA PHE A 13 0.95 -8.38 -1.32
C PHE A 13 0.68 -8.09 0.16
N VAL A 14 1.20 -6.97 0.65
CA VAL A 14 1.12 -6.57 2.06
C VAL A 14 0.30 -5.29 2.15
N LEU A 15 -0.87 -5.39 2.79
CA LEU A 15 -1.72 -4.23 3.10
C LEU A 15 -1.52 -3.84 4.57
N ILE A 16 -1.21 -2.58 4.81
CA ILE A 16 -1.18 -2.01 6.16
C ILE A 16 -2.50 -1.27 6.33
N ASP A 17 -3.37 -1.82 7.17
CA ASP A 17 -4.72 -1.30 7.37
C ASP A 17 -4.68 0.11 7.94
N GLU A 18 -5.50 1.00 7.38
CA GLU A 18 -5.62 2.41 7.77
C GLU A 18 -4.28 3.18 7.87
N VAL A 19 -3.28 2.86 7.03
CA VAL A 19 -1.95 3.49 7.11
C VAL A 19 -1.91 4.96 6.66
N GLY A 20 -2.85 5.38 5.81
CA GLY A 20 -2.95 6.76 5.33
C GLY A 20 -3.55 7.68 6.39
N ASP A 21 -2.97 8.87 6.56
CA ASP A 21 -3.42 9.84 7.57
C ASP A 21 -3.04 11.27 7.13
N VAL A 22 -3.43 12.27 7.92
CA VAL A 22 -3.17 13.69 7.72
C VAL A 22 -2.07 14.21 8.63
N SER A 23 -1.48 15.35 8.25
CA SER A 23 -0.50 16.05 9.09
C SER A 23 -1.13 16.52 10.40
N LEU A 24 -0.43 16.29 11.52
CA LEU A 24 -0.89 16.67 12.85
C LEU A 24 0.07 17.70 13.49
N PRO A 25 -0.42 18.84 14.01
CA PRO A 25 0.44 19.85 14.64
C PRO A 25 1.28 19.32 15.80
N ARG A 26 0.74 18.39 16.59
CA ARG A 26 1.46 17.74 17.71
C ARG A 26 2.64 16.86 17.28
N LEU A 27 2.73 16.53 16.00
CA LEU A 27 3.83 15.76 15.41
C LEU A 27 4.80 16.65 14.62
N GLY A 28 4.71 17.98 14.77
CA GLY A 28 5.48 18.93 13.96
C GLY A 28 5.02 18.95 12.51
N ASP A 29 3.69 18.96 12.30
CA ASP A 29 3.02 18.96 10.99
C ASP A 29 3.33 17.76 10.08
N LYS A 30 3.67 16.63 10.70
CA LYS A 30 3.85 15.32 10.06
C LYS A 30 2.63 14.43 10.22
N THR A 31 2.44 13.51 9.29
CA THR A 31 1.54 12.36 9.44
C THR A 31 2.12 11.35 10.46
N PRO A 32 1.32 10.48 11.08
CA PRO A 32 1.84 9.43 11.95
C PRO A 32 2.87 8.49 11.30
N PRO A 33 2.71 8.01 10.04
CA PRO A 33 3.77 7.24 9.37
C PRO A 33 5.09 8.00 9.22
N GLU A 34 5.05 9.30 8.89
CA GLU A 34 6.25 10.14 8.78
C GLU A 34 6.94 10.43 10.12
N ALA A 35 6.18 10.44 11.22
CA ALA A 35 6.72 10.61 12.57
C ALA A 35 7.27 9.30 13.16
N ALA A 36 6.81 8.15 12.67
CA ALA A 36 7.19 6.85 13.16
C ALA A 36 8.61 6.45 12.70
N LYS A 37 9.31 5.67 13.53
CA LYS A 37 10.60 5.07 13.16
C LYS A 37 10.37 3.74 12.43
N ILE A 38 10.28 3.77 11.10
CA ILE A 38 9.92 2.62 10.25
C ILE A 38 11.03 2.26 9.23
N PRO A 39 12.25 1.91 9.68
CA PRO A 39 13.42 1.77 8.81
C PRO A 39 13.27 0.69 7.72
N ASN A 40 12.43 -0.32 7.94
CA ASN A 40 12.17 -1.36 6.95
C ASN A 40 11.26 -0.86 5.82
N LEU A 41 10.25 -0.03 6.13
CA LEU A 41 9.40 0.58 5.11
C LEU A 41 10.18 1.65 4.33
N ASP A 42 11.03 2.43 5.01
CA ASP A 42 11.94 3.39 4.38
C ASP A 42 12.89 2.70 3.39
N ALA A 43 13.45 1.54 3.77
CA ALA A 43 14.31 0.74 2.89
C ALA A 43 13.56 0.20 1.67
N ILE A 44 12.30 -0.25 1.84
CA ILE A 44 11.47 -0.73 0.73
C ILE A 44 11.13 0.44 -0.23
N ALA A 45 10.72 1.58 0.32
CA ALA A 45 10.35 2.76 -0.47
C ALA A 45 11.56 3.32 -1.26
N SER A 46 12.75 3.36 -0.65
CA SER A 46 13.97 3.86 -1.31
C SER A 46 14.53 2.92 -2.38
N ALA A 47 14.32 1.60 -2.24
CA ALA A 47 14.79 0.60 -3.22
C ALA A 47 13.75 0.29 -4.32
N GLY A 48 12.51 0.76 -4.19
CA GLY A 48 11.37 0.41 -5.03
C GLY A 48 10.82 1.56 -5.87
N ILE A 49 9.58 1.36 -6.35
CA ILE A 49 8.76 2.39 -7.02
C ILE A 49 7.63 2.76 -6.08
N ASN A 50 7.39 4.06 -5.93
CA ASN A 50 6.38 4.61 -5.04
C ASN A 50 5.26 5.27 -5.84
N GLY A 51 4.06 5.34 -5.25
CA GLY A 51 2.89 5.98 -5.83
C GLY A 51 1.80 6.19 -4.77
N LEU A 52 0.76 6.92 -5.16
CA LEU A 52 -0.46 7.08 -4.39
C LEU A 52 -1.56 6.20 -5.00
N LEU A 53 -2.51 5.78 -4.17
CA LEU A 53 -3.61 4.91 -4.56
C LEU A 53 -4.90 5.40 -3.90
N ASP A 54 -5.90 5.72 -4.71
CA ASP A 54 -7.29 5.82 -4.27
C ASP A 54 -7.91 4.41 -4.40
N PRO A 55 -8.34 3.76 -3.31
CA PRO A 55 -8.84 2.39 -3.38
C PRO A 55 -10.06 2.24 -4.30
N VAL A 56 -10.87 3.27 -4.45
CA VAL A 56 -12.07 3.24 -5.30
C VAL A 56 -12.08 4.44 -6.25
N GLU A 57 -12.19 5.65 -5.70
CA GLU A 57 -12.14 6.90 -6.47
C GLU A 57 -11.61 8.05 -5.60
N VAL A 58 -11.18 9.12 -6.26
CA VAL A 58 -10.62 10.30 -5.61
C VAL A 58 -11.63 10.91 -4.63
N GLY A 59 -11.24 10.98 -3.36
CA GLY A 59 -12.03 11.63 -2.30
C GLY A 59 -13.15 10.78 -1.72
N LEU A 60 -13.32 9.52 -2.14
CA LEU A 60 -14.29 8.61 -1.56
C LEU A 60 -13.69 7.83 -0.37
N GLY A 61 -14.22 8.09 0.83
CA GLY A 61 -14.02 7.19 1.97
C GLY A 61 -14.84 5.92 1.77
N CYS A 62 -14.18 4.76 1.76
CA CYS A 62 -14.82 3.46 1.57
C CYS A 62 -14.59 2.53 2.77
N GLY A 63 -15.49 1.56 2.94
CA GLY A 63 -15.32 0.48 3.92
C GLY A 63 -14.24 -0.51 3.51
N SER A 64 -13.73 -1.27 4.48
CA SER A 64 -12.67 -2.25 4.24
C SER A 64 -13.07 -3.35 3.26
N ASP A 65 -14.33 -3.79 3.27
CA ASP A 65 -14.88 -4.76 2.32
C ASP A 65 -14.75 -4.28 0.86
N THR A 66 -15.20 -3.06 0.60
CA THR A 66 -15.21 -2.40 -0.70
C THR A 66 -13.78 -2.15 -1.18
N ALA A 67 -12.90 -1.66 -0.29
CA ALA A 67 -11.49 -1.43 -0.60
C ALA A 67 -10.77 -2.74 -1.00
N HIS A 68 -10.99 -3.84 -0.27
CA HIS A 68 -10.34 -5.12 -0.58
C HIS A 68 -10.81 -5.71 -1.90
N LEU A 69 -12.10 -5.60 -2.23
CA LEU A 69 -12.63 -6.06 -3.52
C LEU A 69 -11.99 -5.29 -4.68
N SER A 70 -11.92 -3.96 -4.60
CA SER A 70 -11.26 -3.14 -5.62
C SER A 70 -9.77 -3.51 -5.77
N LEU A 71 -9.02 -3.63 -4.66
CA LEU A 71 -7.60 -3.98 -4.67
C LEU A 71 -7.30 -5.34 -5.32
N LEU A 72 -8.23 -6.29 -5.21
CA LEU A 72 -8.11 -7.61 -5.82
C LEU A 72 -8.60 -7.66 -7.28
N GLY A 73 -9.05 -6.51 -7.82
CA GLY A 73 -9.44 -6.36 -9.22
C GLY A 73 -10.90 -6.71 -9.52
N TYR A 74 -11.78 -6.68 -8.51
CA TYR A 74 -13.22 -6.78 -8.72
C TYR A 74 -13.80 -5.42 -9.13
N ASP A 75 -14.82 -5.45 -9.99
CA ASP A 75 -15.59 -4.27 -10.37
C ASP A 75 -16.65 -3.98 -9.30
N LEU A 76 -16.78 -2.72 -8.89
CA LEU A 76 -17.65 -2.24 -7.80
C LEU A 76 -18.90 -1.54 -8.31
#